data_AF-A0A8T4FBJ2-F1
#
_entry.id   AF-A0A8T4FBJ2-F1
#
_cell.length_a   1.000
_cell.length_b   1.000
_cell.length_c   1.000
_cell.angle_alpha   90.00
_cell.angle_beta   90.00
_cell.angle_gamma   90.00
#
_symmetry.space_group_name_H-M   'P 1'
#
loop_
_entity.id
_entity.type
_entity.pdbx_description
1 polymer ?
#
loop_
_entity_poly.entity_id
_entity_poly.type
_entity_poly.pdbx_seq_one_letter_code
_entity_poly.pdbx_strand_id
1 'polypeptide(L)'
;MDGMFAVFAKFLRELIIANTRDGLAAARARGRVGGRKRKLGARQADLARLTYGEVDGTGKRKHTVQQIADELGVKRTTVYGYLITDAGHNKDRSR
;
A
#
# COMPACT_ATOMS: atom_id res chain seq x y z
N MET A 1 -21.97 38.57 -14.79
CA MET A 1 -23.25 37.86 -14.51
C MET A 1 -22.94 36.40 -14.14
N ASP A 2 -21.78 36.15 -13.50
CA ASP A 2 -21.08 34.86 -13.50
C ASP A 2 -21.27 34.06 -12.20
N GLY A 3 -21.88 34.68 -11.19
CA GLY A 3 -22.12 34.05 -9.89
C GLY A 3 -23.14 32.90 -9.94
N MET A 4 -24.19 33.03 -10.76
CA MET A 4 -25.23 32.00 -10.87
C MET A 4 -24.69 30.71 -11.51
N PHE A 5 -23.95 30.82 -12.62
CA PHE A 5 -23.31 29.67 -13.26
C PHE A 5 -22.27 29.01 -12.35
N ALA A 6 -21.54 29.79 -11.54
CA ALA A 6 -20.61 29.24 -10.55
C ALA A 6 -21.32 28.39 -9.46
N VAL A 7 -22.53 28.78 -9.04
CA VAL A 7 -23.33 28.00 -8.08
C VAL A 7 -23.78 26.68 -8.72
N PHE A 8 -24.30 26.72 -9.94
CA PHE A 8 -24.67 25.51 -10.68
C PHE A 8 -23.48 24.57 -10.92
N ALA A 9 -22.32 25.11 -11.31
CA ALA A 9 -21.10 24.32 -11.51
C ALA A 9 -20.65 23.62 -10.22
N LYS A 10 -20.77 24.27 -9.06
CA LYS A 10 -20.49 23.66 -7.76
C LYS A 10 -21.47 22.53 -7.44
N PHE A 11 -22.77 22.76 -7.63
CA PHE A 11 -23.78 21.74 -7.42
C PHE A 11 -23.55 20.48 -8.28
N LEU A 12 -23.28 20.67 -9.58
CA LEU A 12 -22.98 19.54 -10.48
C LEU A 12 -21.71 18.79 -10.06
N ARG A 13 -20.67 19.51 -9.64
CA ARG A 13 -19.44 18.88 -9.12
C ARG A 13 -19.73 18.04 -7.88
N GLU A 14 -20.52 18.54 -6.95
CA GLU A 14 -20.91 17.80 -5.74
C GLU A 14 -21.70 16.54 -6.07
N LEU A 15 -22.63 16.63 -7.03
CA LEU A 15 -23.42 15.49 -7.49
C LEU A 15 -22.55 14.42 -8.16
N ILE A 16 -21.54 14.81 -8.95
CA ILE A 16 -20.57 13.87 -9.54
C ILE A 16 -19.73 13.19 -8.46
N ILE A 17 -19.28 13.94 -7.45
CA ILE A 17 -18.49 13.40 -6.33
C ILE A 17 -19.31 12.40 -5.53
N ALA A 18 -20.58 12.71 -5.22
CA ALA A 18 -21.49 11.82 -4.52
C ALA A 18 -21.65 10.48 -5.26
N ASN A 19 -22.01 10.53 -6.54
CA ASN A 19 -22.15 9.32 -7.36
C ASN A 19 -20.85 8.51 -7.44
N THR A 20 -19.69 9.17 -7.52
CA THR A 20 -18.38 8.49 -7.52
C THR A 20 -18.13 7.77 -6.20
N ARG A 21 -18.48 8.39 -5.07
CA ARG A 21 -18.32 7.80 -3.74
C ARG A 21 -19.23 6.58 -3.59
N ASP A 22 -20.47 6.67 -4.04
CA ASP A 22 -21.43 5.55 -3.99
C ASP A 22 -20.96 4.39 -4.86
N GLY A 23 -20.46 4.66 -6.07
CA GLY A 23 -19.87 3.65 -6.94
C GLY A 23 -18.63 2.98 -6.32
N LEU A 24 -17.76 3.76 -5.67
CA LEU A 24 -16.60 3.22 -4.94
C LEU A 24 -17.02 2.39 -3.73
N ALA A 25 -18.04 2.79 -2.99
CA ALA A 25 -18.59 2.03 -1.87
C ALA A 25 -19.16 0.68 -2.35
N ALA A 26 -19.97 0.69 -3.41
CA ALA A 26 -20.50 -0.52 -4.04
C ALA A 26 -19.40 -1.44 -4.59
N ALA A 27 -18.30 -0.89 -5.10
CA ALA A 27 -17.16 -1.69 -5.55
C ALA A 27 -16.40 -2.32 -4.37
N ARG A 28 -16.21 -1.57 -3.27
CA ARG A 28 -15.59 -2.10 -2.04
C ARG A 28 -16.43 -3.20 -1.40
N ALA A 29 -17.75 -3.03 -1.35
CA ALA A 29 -18.67 -4.07 -0.87
C ALA A 29 -18.58 -5.37 -1.68
N ARG A 30 -18.25 -5.28 -2.97
CA ARG A 30 -17.94 -6.42 -3.85
C ARG A 30 -16.51 -6.98 -3.71
N GLY A 31 -15.74 -6.50 -2.74
CA GLY A 31 -14.38 -6.97 -2.45
C GLY A 31 -13.26 -6.28 -3.24
N ARG A 32 -13.54 -5.19 -3.97
CA ARG A 32 -12.49 -4.43 -4.66
C ARG A 32 -11.60 -3.70 -3.65
N VAL A 33 -10.32 -4.07 -3.59
CA VAL A 33 -9.30 -3.31 -2.87
C VAL A 33 -8.73 -2.23 -3.81
N GLY A 34 -9.01 -0.96 -3.48
CA GLY A 34 -8.51 0.20 -4.23
C GLY A 34 -7.08 0.59 -3.88
N GLY A 35 -6.60 1.71 -4.45
CA GLY A 35 -5.28 2.26 -4.17
C GLY A 35 -4.15 1.67 -5.01
N ARG A 36 -2.91 2.08 -4.70
CA ARG A 36 -1.71 1.61 -5.41
C ARG A 36 -1.39 0.17 -5.00
N LYS A 37 -1.20 -0.71 -5.99
CA LYS A 37 -0.77 -2.09 -5.74
C LYS A 37 0.57 -2.11 -4.98
N ARG A 38 0.70 -3.07 -4.05
CA ARG A 38 1.94 -3.33 -3.32
C ARG A 38 3.06 -3.68 -4.29
N LYS A 39 4.28 -3.20 -4.01
CA LYS A 39 5.47 -3.44 -4.83
C LYS A 39 6.04 -4.85 -4.70
N LEU A 40 5.84 -5.49 -3.55
CA LEU A 40 6.21 -6.89 -3.31
C LEU A 40 4.93 -7.70 -3.11
N GLY A 41 4.88 -8.88 -3.72
CA GLY A 41 3.86 -9.89 -3.42
C GLY A 41 4.05 -10.48 -2.03
N ALA A 42 3.07 -11.25 -1.54
CA ALA A 42 3.15 -11.92 -0.23
C ALA A 42 4.42 -12.78 -0.11
N ARG A 43 4.64 -13.67 -1.08
CA ARG A 43 5.82 -14.54 -1.13
C ARG A 43 7.15 -13.78 -1.16
N GLN A 44 7.21 -12.65 -1.86
CA GLN A 44 8.43 -11.83 -1.90
C GLN A 44 8.67 -11.09 -0.58
N ALA A 45 7.60 -10.69 0.12
CA ALA A 45 7.71 -10.13 1.46
C ALA A 45 8.16 -11.18 2.48
N ASP A 46 7.64 -12.42 2.38
CA ASP A 46 8.12 -13.56 3.19
C ASP A 46 9.61 -13.82 2.96
N LEU A 47 10.03 -13.87 1.69
CA LEU A 47 11.42 -14.06 1.34
C LEU A 47 12.31 -12.94 1.90
N ALA A 48 11.92 -11.68 1.73
CA ALA A 48 12.66 -10.53 2.26
C ALA A 48 12.91 -10.63 3.77
N ARG A 49 11.93 -11.16 4.51
CA ARG A 49 12.01 -11.36 5.97
C ARG A 49 12.91 -12.51 6.35
N LEU A 50 12.76 -13.64 5.66
CA LEU A 50 13.60 -14.80 5.88
C LEU A 50 15.08 -14.44 5.64
N THR A 51 15.39 -13.85 4.49
CA THR A 51 16.75 -13.44 4.11
C THR A 51 17.32 -12.39 5.07
N TYR A 52 16.50 -11.49 5.61
CA TYR A 52 16.94 -10.52 6.62
C TYR A 52 17.23 -11.15 8.00
N GLY A 53 16.49 -12.21 8.34
CA GLY A 53 16.66 -12.97 9.57
C GLY A 53 17.81 -13.98 9.54
N GLU A 54 18.34 -14.32 8.35
CA GLU A 54 19.50 -15.19 8.22
C GLU A 54 20.73 -14.59 8.90
N VAL A 55 21.22 -15.31 9.90
CA VAL A 55 22.47 -15.02 10.60
C VAL A 55 23.53 -16.05 10.23
N ASP A 56 24.75 -15.59 10.08
CA ASP A 56 25.92 -16.44 9.92
C ASP A 56 26.30 -17.11 11.25
N GLY A 57 27.20 -18.10 11.23
CA GLY A 57 27.69 -18.82 12.42
C GLY A 57 28.33 -17.91 13.48
N THR A 58 28.66 -16.66 13.13
CA THR A 58 29.17 -15.62 14.04
C THR A 58 28.07 -14.75 14.68
N GLY A 59 26.78 -15.03 14.42
CA GLY A 59 25.64 -14.26 14.93
C GLY A 59 25.41 -12.92 14.22
N LYS A 60 26.14 -12.62 13.14
CA LYS A 60 25.93 -11.43 12.30
C LYS A 60 24.95 -11.73 11.18
N ARG A 61 24.22 -10.72 10.70
CA ARG A 61 23.35 -10.87 9.54
C ARG A 61 24.15 -11.25 8.30
N LYS A 62 23.67 -12.26 7.57
CA LYS A 62 24.30 -12.76 6.35
C LYS A 62 24.06 -11.86 5.15
N HIS A 63 22.91 -11.19 5.10
CA HIS A 63 22.55 -10.27 4.00
C HIS A 63 22.25 -8.86 4.51
N THR A 64 22.72 -7.86 3.76
CA THR A 64 22.39 -6.45 4.00
C THR A 64 21.04 -6.09 3.38
N VAL A 65 20.37 -5.07 3.93
CA VAL A 65 19.09 -4.57 3.38
C VAL A 65 19.24 -4.07 1.94
N GLN A 66 20.42 -3.57 1.57
CA GLN A 66 20.69 -3.15 0.19
C GLN A 66 20.70 -4.36 -0.75
N GLN A 67 21.42 -5.42 -0.40
CA GLN A 67 21.46 -6.66 -1.20
C GLN A 67 20.07 -7.27 -1.38
N ILE A 68 19.27 -7.32 -0.31
CA ILE A 68 17.88 -7.82 -0.37
C ILE A 68 17.02 -6.94 -1.29
N ALA A 69 17.22 -5.62 -1.25
CA ALA A 69 16.49 -4.69 -2.09
C ALA A 69 16.85 -4.85 -3.58
N ASP A 70 18.13 -5.03 -3.87
CA ASP A 70 18.64 -5.22 -5.23
C ASP A 70 18.15 -6.55 -5.83
N GLU A 71 18.17 -7.63 -5.04
CA GLU A 71 17.66 -8.95 -5.43
C GLU A 71 16.15 -8.95 -5.70
N LEU A 72 15.39 -8.17 -4.93
CA LEU A 72 13.94 -8.02 -5.10
C LEU A 72 13.57 -6.91 -6.10
N GLY A 73 14.53 -6.20 -6.67
CA GLY A 73 14.30 -5.11 -7.63
C GLY A 73 13.53 -3.91 -7.05
N VAL A 74 13.66 -3.65 -5.74
CA VAL A 74 12.97 -2.56 -5.04
C VAL A 74 13.95 -1.64 -4.33
N LYS A 75 13.48 -0.46 -3.89
CA LYS A 75 14.30 0.42 -3.06
C LYS A 75 14.42 -0.14 -1.64
N ARG A 76 15.53 0.14 -0.95
CA ARG A 76 15.73 -0.18 0.49
C ARG A 76 14.54 0.21 1.37
N THR A 77 13.96 1.39 1.11
CA THR A 77 12.81 1.92 1.86
C THR A 77 11.59 1.00 1.74
N THR A 78 11.43 0.32 0.61
CA THR A 78 10.38 -0.68 0.41
C THR A 78 10.63 -1.87 1.31
N VAL A 79 11.86 -2.39 1.37
CA VAL A 79 12.24 -3.52 2.23
C VAL A 79 11.95 -3.21 3.70
N TYR A 80 12.41 -2.06 4.21
CA TYR A 80 12.12 -1.65 5.60
C TYR A 80 10.61 -1.59 5.90
N GLY A 81 9.79 -1.14 4.95
CA GLY A 81 8.34 -1.13 5.12
C GLY A 81 7.72 -2.50 5.42
N TYR A 82 8.28 -3.57 4.82
CA TYR A 82 7.84 -4.95 5.09
C TYR A 82 8.45 -5.56 6.34
N LEU A 83 9.64 -5.12 6.76
CA LEU A 83 10.28 -5.58 8.00
C LEU A 83 9.62 -4.99 9.26
N ILE A 84 9.11 -3.75 9.20
CA ILE A 84 8.54 -3.04 10.36
C ILE A 84 7.07 -3.43 10.60
N THR A 85 6.33 -3.81 9.55
CA THR A 85 4.89 -4.07 9.61
C THR A 85 4.50 -5.29 10.47
N ASP A 86 5.45 -6.21 10.75
CA ASP A 86 5.22 -7.37 11.63
C ASP A 86 5.27 -7.02 13.13
N ALA A 87 5.73 -5.83 13.51
CA ALA A 87 5.53 -5.28 14.85
C ALA A 87 4.14 -4.61 14.96
N GLY A 88 3.08 -5.40 14.76
CA GLY A 88 1.74 -5.04 15.25
C GLY A 88 0.88 -4.09 14.41
N HIS A 89 1.01 -4.04 13.07
CA HIS A 89 0.05 -3.33 12.22
C HIS A 89 -0.69 -4.26 11.24
N ASN A 90 -1.35 -5.27 11.81
CA ASN A 90 -2.54 -5.88 11.22
C ASN A 90 -3.80 -5.22 11.80
N LYS A 91 -3.91 -3.89 11.68
CA LYS A 91 -5.14 -3.16 11.95
C LYS A 91 -5.61 -2.63 10.59
N ASP A 92 -6.88 -2.83 10.27
CA ASP A 92 -7.56 -2.37 9.05
C ASP A 92 -7.49 -3.24 7.79
N ARG A 93 -7.66 -4.56 7.93
CA ARG A 93 -8.12 -5.42 6.81
C ARG A 93 -9.62 -5.74 6.79
N SER A 94 -10.44 -5.03 7.58
CA SER A 94 -11.90 -5.14 7.53
C SER A 94 -12.59 -3.86 8.02
N ARG A 95 -12.61 -2.80 7.19
CA ARG A 95 -13.60 -1.72 7.25
C ARG A 95 -13.87 -1.19 5.85
#